data_AF-A0A7Z9FAN0-F1
#
_entry.id   AF-A0A7Z9FAN0-F1
#
_cell.length_a   1.000
_cell.length_b   1.000
_cell.length_c   1.000
_cell.angle_alpha   90.00
_cell.angle_beta   90.00
_cell.angle_gamma   90.00
#
_symmetry.space_group_name_H-M   'P 1'
#
loop_
_entity.id
_entity.type
_entity.pdbx_description
1 polymer ?
#
loop_
_entity_poly.entity_id
_entity_poly.type
_entity_poly.pdbx_seq_one_letter_code
_entity_poly.pdbx_strand_id
1 'polypeptide(L)' 'MRLILFGPPGCGKGTQAQLLCREFKTAHLSTGDMLREAVSNGTEIGLRAKEIMECGALVPDDVVVGIISERLDRPE' A
#
# COMPACT_ATOMS: atom_id res chain seq x y z
N MET A 1 4.13 13.36 9.56
CA MET A 1 3.06 14.05 8.79
C MET A 1 2.12 12.98 8.22
N ARG A 2 0.81 13.20 8.11
CA ARG A 2 -0.12 12.23 7.49
C ARG A 2 -0.74 12.86 6.25
N LEU A 3 -0.47 12.29 5.08
CA LEU A 3 -0.86 12.85 3.79
C LEU A 3 -1.37 11.74 2.87
N ILE A 4 -2.37 12.05 2.05
CA ILE A 4 -2.82 11.18 0.97
C ILE A 4 -2.55 11.87 -0.37
N LEU A 5 -1.87 11.18 -1.29
CA LEU A 5 -1.58 11.67 -2.64
C LEU A 5 -2.49 11.01 -3.67
N PHE A 6 -3.31 11.82 -4.35
CA PHE A 6 -4.18 11.39 -5.44
C PHE A 6 -3.76 11.99 -6.77
N GLY A 7 -4.11 11.31 -7.87
CA GLY A 7 -3.80 11.76 -9.23
C GLY A 7 -3.77 10.61 -10.24
N PRO A 8 -3.91 10.89 -11.54
CA PRO A 8 -3.96 9.86 -12.58
C PRO A 8 -2.63 9.08 -12.73
N PRO A 9 -2.63 7.91 -13.38
CA PRO A 9 -1.40 7.20 -13.74
C PRO A 9 -0.44 8.11 -14.51
N GLY A 10 0.86 8.03 -14.23
CA GLY A 10 1.87 8.83 -14.93
C GLY A 10 2.06 10.28 -14.46
N CYS A 11 1.22 10.82 -13.55
CA CYS A 11 1.34 12.23 -13.12
C CYS A 11 2.47 12.54 -12.11
N GLY A 12 3.37 11.58 -11.84
CA GLY A 12 4.53 11.80 -10.97
C GLY A 12 4.27 11.69 -9.45
N LYS A 13 3.17 11.06 -9.01
CA LYS A 13 2.86 10.89 -7.57
C LYS A 13 3.99 10.26 -6.78
N GLY A 14 4.57 9.18 -7.29
CA GLY A 14 5.66 8.47 -6.61
C GLY A 14 6.89 9.35 -6.41
N THR A 15 7.24 10.15 -7.42
CA THR A 15 8.32 11.14 -7.35
C THR A 15 8.05 12.18 -6.26
N GLN A 16 6.84 12.75 -6.24
CA GLN A 16 6.46 13.74 -5.21
C GLN A 16 6.41 13.11 -3.82
N ALA A 17 5.88 11.89 -3.69
CA ALA A 17 5.84 11.16 -2.43
C ALA A 17 7.25 10.95 -1.85
N GLN A 18 8.22 10.55 -2.68
CA GLN A 18 9.61 10.37 -2.25
C GLN A 18 10.25 11.67 -1.74
N LEU A 19 10.01 12.79 -2.42
CA LEU A 19 10.50 14.11 -2.00
C LEU A 19 9.90 14.52 -0.64
N LEU A 20 8.59 14.34 -0.47
CA LEU A 20 7.88 14.63 0.78
C LEU A 20 8.35 13.73 1.93
N CYS A 21 8.58 12.44 1.66
CA CYS A 21 9.10 11.49 2.65
C CYS A 21 10.49 11.90 3.14
N ARG A 22 11.38 12.34 2.24
CA ARG A 22 12.72 12.84 2.57
C ARG A 22 12.67 14.12 3.41
N GLU A 23 11.84 15.08 3.00
CA GLU A 23 11.75 16.39 3.67
C GLU A 23 11.14 16.29 5.06
N PHE A 24 10.02 15.56 5.17
CA PHE A 24 9.23 15.48 6.40
C PHE A 24 9.56 14.25 7.26
N LYS A 25 10.57 13.45 6.87
CA LYS A 25 11.00 12.23 7.55
C LYS A 25 9.82 11.33 7.90
N THR A 26 9.10 10.90 6.86
CA THR A 26 7.88 10.08 6.99
C THR A 26 7.92 8.91 6.03
N ALA A 27 7.33 7.78 6.40
CA ALA A 27 7.18 6.63 5.51
C ALA A 27 6.32 6.93 4.27
N HIS A 28 6.73 6.33 3.16
CA HIS A 28 5.90 6.20 1.96
C HIS A 28 5.07 4.91 2.06
N LEU A 29 3.75 5.03 2.04
CA LEU A 29 2.82 3.90 2.03
C LEU A 29 2.09 3.83 0.69
N SER A 30 2.30 2.75 -0.05
CA SER A 30 1.69 2.48 -1.36
C SER A 30 0.86 1.21 -1.26
N THR A 31 -0.46 1.31 -1.42
CA THR A 31 -1.38 0.17 -1.25
C THR A 31 -1.03 -0.98 -2.18
N GLY A 32 -0.62 -0.68 -3.42
CA GLY A 32 -0.17 -1.69 -4.37
C GLY A 32 1.11 -2.41 -3.93
N ASP A 33 2.08 -1.69 -3.35
CA ASP A 33 3.32 -2.31 -2.85
C ASP A 33 3.06 -3.13 -1.60
N MET A 34 2.27 -2.60 -0.66
CA MET A 34 1.89 -3.31 0.57
C MET A 34 1.11 -4.60 0.27
N LEU A 35 0.19 -4.58 -0.70
CA LEU A 35 -0.51 -5.77 -1.18
C LEU A 35 0.47 -6.80 -1.75
N ARG A 36 1.39 -6.39 -2.65
CA ARG A 36 2.39 -7.29 -3.25
C ARG A 36 3.34 -7.88 -2.19
N GLU A 37 3.74 -7.09 -1.21
CA GLU A 37 4.57 -7.52 -0.09
C GLU A 37 3.83 -8.55 0.78
N ALA A 38 2.58 -8.27 1.16
CA ALA A 38 1.75 -9.18 1.95
C ALA A 38 1.56 -10.55 1.26
N VAL A 39 1.37 -10.53 -0.06
CA VAL A 39 1.31 -11.73 -0.92
C VAL A 39 2.65 -12.47 -0.92
N SER A 40 3.76 -11.76 -1.13
CA SER A 40 5.10 -12.36 -1.17
C SER A 40 5.51 -12.99 0.17
N ASN A 41 5.07 -12.40 1.28
CA ASN A 41 5.35 -12.88 2.63
C ASN A 41 4.42 -14.02 3.08
N GLY A 42 3.42 -14.40 2.27
CA GLY A 42 2.49 -15.47 2.61
C GLY A 42 1.62 -15.18 3.84
N THR A 43 1.37 -13.90 4.13
CA THR A 43 0.47 -13.50 5.23
C THR A 43 -0.96 -13.97 4.95
N GLU A 44 -1.76 -14.23 5.98
CA GLU A 44 -3.16 -14.67 5.82
C GLU A 44 -3.95 -13.67 4.94
N ILE A 45 -3.82 -12.38 5.21
CA ILE A 45 -4.48 -11.32 4.43
C ILE A 45 -3.93 -11.21 3.00
N GLY A 46 -2.63 -11.46 2.82
CA GLY A 46 -1.97 -11.48 1.51
C GLY A 46 -2.41 -12.66 0.65
N LEU A 47 -2.60 -13.85 1.22
CA LEU A 47 -3.12 -15.01 0.51
C LEU A 47 -4.55 -14.79 0.04
N ARG A 48 -5.41 -14.23 0.91
CA ARG A 48 -6.79 -13.84 0.54
C ARG A 48 -6.80 -12.78 -0.56
N ALA A 49 -5.91 -11.79 -0.49
CA ALA A 49 -5.77 -10.79 -1.55
C ALA A 49 -5.29 -11.40 -2.88
N LYS A 50 -4.35 -12.37 -2.83
CA LYS A 50 -3.79 -13.04 -4.01
C LYS A 50 -4.88 -13.72 -4.84
N GLU A 51 -5.73 -14.52 -4.20
CA GLU A 51 -6.82 -15.24 -4.89
C GLU A 51 -7.77 -14.29 -5.63
N ILE A 52 -8.06 -13.14 -5.03
CA ILE A 52 -8.96 -12.12 -5.60
C ILE A 52 -8.27 -11.39 -6.77
N MET A 53 -6.99 -11.06 -6.63
CA MET A 53 -6.21 -10.41 -7.68
C MET A 53 -6.01 -11.33 -8.89
N GLU A 54 -5.77 -12.63 -8.68
CA GLU A 54 -5.57 -13.62 -9.75
C GLU A 54 -6.83 -13.83 -10.59
N CYS A 55 -8.03 -13.69 -10.02
CA CYS A 55 -9.28 -13.72 -10.77
C CYS A 55 -9.66 -12.37 -11.40
N GLY A 56 -8.80 -11.34 -11.29
CA GLY A 56 -9.03 -10.00 -11.85
C GLY A 56 -10.13 -9.22 -11.12
N ALA A 57 -10.56 -9.67 -9.95
CA ALA A 57 -11.57 -9.01 -9.15
C ALA A 57 -10.96 -7.86 -8.33
N LEU A 58 -11.83 -6.91 -7.94
CA LEU A 58 -11.44 -5.83 -7.04
C LEU A 58 -11.22 -6.39 -5.63
N VAL A 59 -10.07 -6.09 -5.05
CA VAL A 59 -9.76 -6.45 -3.66
C VAL A 59 -10.72 -5.69 -2.73
N PRO A 60 -11.46 -6.39 -1.84
CA PRO A 60 -12.38 -5.77 -0.89
C PRO A 60 -11.72 -4.78 0.07
N ASP A 61 -12.49 -3.78 0.51
CA ASP A 61 -12.00 -2.72 1.41
C ASP A 61 -11.49 -3.25 2.75
N ASP A 62 -12.12 -4.28 3.33
CA ASP A 62 -11.68 -4.89 4.60
C ASP A 62 -10.26 -5.45 4.49
N VAL A 63 -9.93 -6.05 3.35
CA VAL A 63 -8.58 -6.56 3.06
C VAL A 63 -7.58 -5.41 2.91
N VAL A 64 -7.94 -4.37 2.16
CA VAL A 64 -7.05 -3.21 1.94
C VAL A 64 -6.78 -2.45 3.25
N VAL A 65 -7.83 -2.22 4.06
CA VAL A 65 -7.72 -1.54 5.35
C VAL A 65 -6.90 -2.36 6.35
N GLY A 66 -7.07 -3.68 6.37
CA GLY A 66 -6.27 -4.57 7.22
C GLY A 66 -4.77 -4.47 6.92
N ILE A 67 -4.39 -4.51 5.63
CA ILE A 67 -3.00 -4.37 5.19
C ILE A 67 -2.41 -3.00 5.58
N ILE A 68 -3.18 -1.92 5.41
CA ILE A 68 -2.74 -0.58 5.81
C ILE A 68 -2.53 -0.50 7.33
N SER A 69 -3.44 -1.08 8.10
CA SER A 69 -3.39 -1.07 9.57
C SER A 69 -2.15 -1.81 10.08
N GLU A 70 -1.91 -3.03 9.59
CA GLU A 70 -0.70 -3.78 9.92
C GLU A 70 0.59 -3.02 9.59
N ARG A 71 0.59 -2.28 8.48
CA ARG A 71 1.78 -1.51 8.07
C ARG A 71 2.00 -0.28 8.93
N LEU A 72 0.94 0.37 9.41
CA LEU A 72 1.00 1.54 10.28
C LEU A 72 1.52 1.21 11.68
N ASP A 73 1.27 0.00 12.17
CA ASP A 73 1.70 -0.45 13.51
C ASP A 73 3.16 -0.92 13.55
N ARG A 74 3.82 -1.09 12.40
CA ARG A 74 5.24 -1.46 12.33
C ARG A 74 6.14 -0.23 12.54
N PRO A 75 7.15 -0.29 13.43
CA PRO A 75 8.18 0.75 13.51
C PRO A 75 8.95 0.84 12.17
N GLU A 76 9.38 2.05 11.81
CA GLU A 76 10.24 2.30 10.62
C GLU A 76 11.64 1.69 10.76
#